data_AF-A0A2P4SS67-F1
#
_entry.id   AF-A0A2P4SS67-F1
#
_cell.length_a   1.000
_cell.length_b   1.000
_cell.length_c   1.000
_cell.angle_alpha   90.00
_cell.angle_beta   90.00
_cell.angle_gamma   90.00
#
_symmetry.space_group_name_H-M   'P 1'
#
loop_
_entity.id
_entity.type
_entity.pdbx_description
1 polymer ?
#
loop_
_entity_poly.entity_id
_entity_poly.type
_entity_poly.pdbx_seq_one_letter_code
_entity_poly.pdbx_strand_id
1 'polypeptide(L)'
;TYPILQVENPVSVLTQEMSKLFLQSKNEGDKYKFFMKATQLEQMKEDYSYIMKTKENTRLQIEQGVERLKELKRTYCEEKERYESIECVNEMQKHLEELKHKMAWAVVAEMEREIQPIREGIKAEEGNTEKFDQKLEECQIKINEAEEQCKAIQEKLITVNGEAEALHAQCMSYKAEVQTRRKAVSEAEVLYNRVRTELKRLAKDDEQLRNRIEEMKKSAYQASEPERLEKQRKITQLKEKLKALHDEEIMIGQQMDQFQQAIYKHKEEFAKLKREDSDVRQDLDAKQKHLRELRDSKTNAFKRFGQHMPSLLEEIEKAYRQGQFKHKPVGPLGAFIHPKDPELSLAIEACLKTLVHAFCCDNHSDEKILQQLMSKYYPHGARPSIIVNTFHDKIYDIRHSGVHHPEFPSVLTALEIDGAAVANCLINVRGIEKVLLIKSSCKAREVMQSNNPPKNCREAFTVEGDQVFNRRYYSSDYLRPKYLSKDVEAEISLLENEVASRKAQLAASQQRLSSTENEIKQNESHLHHHRQHQKELQIRIRRTAAEITELENVDEIQYMDIRVLVRKDYPILSNKDVGKYP
;
A
#
# COMPACT_ATOMS: atom_id res chain seq x y z
N THR A 1 -23.60 -106.35 -71.47
CA THR A 1 -24.58 -106.20 -70.38
C THR A 1 -24.12 -107.08 -69.25
N TYR A 2 -23.34 -106.56 -68.32
CA TYR A 2 -22.93 -107.34 -67.16
C TYR A 2 -24.15 -107.49 -66.26
N PRO A 3 -24.60 -108.73 -65.94
CA PRO A 3 -25.64 -108.89 -64.93
C PRO A 3 -25.08 -108.32 -63.63
N ILE A 4 -25.72 -107.28 -63.09
CA ILE A 4 -25.44 -106.76 -61.77
C ILE A 4 -25.90 -107.86 -60.80
N LEU A 5 -25.00 -108.79 -60.50
CA LEU A 5 -25.20 -109.85 -59.53
C LEU A 5 -25.21 -109.19 -58.15
N GLN A 6 -26.40 -109.03 -57.57
CA GLN A 6 -26.53 -108.54 -56.22
C GLN A 6 -26.17 -109.65 -55.25
N VAL A 7 -24.91 -109.63 -54.80
CA VAL A 7 -24.30 -110.66 -53.96
C VAL A 7 -25.03 -110.81 -52.61
N GLU A 8 -25.70 -109.76 -52.16
CA GLU A 8 -26.44 -109.73 -50.89
C GLU A 8 -27.91 -110.15 -51.01
N ASN A 9 -28.42 -110.34 -52.24
CA ASN A 9 -29.77 -110.84 -52.46
C ASN A 9 -29.77 -112.38 -52.28
N PRO A 10 -30.45 -112.90 -51.25
CA PRO A 10 -30.43 -114.33 -50.95
C PRO A 10 -31.10 -115.20 -52.03
N VAL A 11 -31.83 -114.62 -53.01
CA VAL A 11 -32.37 -115.32 -54.18
C VAL A 11 -31.39 -115.34 -55.36
N SER A 12 -30.48 -114.36 -55.44
CA SER A 12 -29.46 -114.30 -56.50
C SER A 12 -28.21 -115.11 -56.15
N VAL A 13 -27.82 -115.15 -54.87
CA VAL A 13 -26.72 -115.98 -54.35
C VAL A 13 -27.21 -116.74 -53.12
N LEU A 14 -27.69 -117.96 -53.34
CA LEU A 14 -28.27 -118.81 -52.30
C LEU A 14 -27.19 -119.70 -51.68
N THR A 15 -26.66 -119.32 -50.51
CA THR A 15 -25.67 -120.14 -49.79
C THR A 15 -26.33 -121.36 -49.14
N GLN A 16 -25.58 -122.46 -49.00
CA GLN A 16 -26.12 -123.73 -48.50
C GLN A 16 -26.75 -123.61 -47.09
N GLU A 17 -26.21 -122.74 -46.23
CA GLU A 17 -26.77 -122.43 -44.92
C GLU A 17 -28.09 -121.65 -45.01
N MET A 18 -28.21 -120.69 -45.94
CA MET A 18 -29.43 -119.91 -46.16
C MET A 18 -30.55 -120.77 -46.76
N SER A 19 -30.24 -121.73 -47.64
CA SER A 19 -31.20 -122.72 -48.14
C SER A 19 -31.73 -123.62 -47.03
N LYS A 20 -30.86 -124.06 -46.11
CA LYS A 20 -31.27 -124.87 -44.95
C LYS A 20 -32.18 -124.08 -44.02
N LEU A 21 -31.82 -122.84 -43.70
CA LEU A 21 -32.62 -121.93 -42.88
C LEU A 21 -34.01 -121.66 -43.51
N PHE A 22 -34.09 -121.48 -44.83
CA PHE A 22 -35.36 -121.28 -45.52
C PHE A 22 -36.27 -122.52 -45.49
N LEU A 23 -35.73 -123.71 -45.76
CA LEU A 23 -36.52 -124.96 -45.82
C LEU A 23 -36.88 -125.51 -44.44
N GLN A 24 -36.06 -125.26 -43.42
CA GLN A 24 -36.28 -125.77 -42.05
C GLN A 24 -37.00 -124.77 -41.14
N SER A 25 -37.08 -123.48 -41.51
CA SER A 25 -37.82 -122.50 -40.71
C SER A 25 -39.33 -122.76 -40.76
N LYS A 26 -39.89 -123.17 -39.62
CA LYS A 26 -41.35 -123.24 -39.39
C LYS A 26 -41.94 -121.90 -38.93
N ASN A 27 -41.10 -120.87 -38.77
CA ASN A 27 -41.47 -119.55 -38.27
C ASN A 27 -41.80 -118.61 -39.44
N GLU A 28 -43.00 -118.05 -39.43
CA GLU A 28 -43.48 -117.13 -40.47
C GLU A 28 -42.67 -115.82 -40.53
N GLY A 29 -42.13 -115.37 -39.39
CA GLY A 29 -41.31 -114.15 -39.32
C GLY A 29 -39.97 -114.25 -40.06
N ASP A 30 -39.36 -115.44 -40.11
CA ASP A 30 -38.07 -115.64 -40.79
C ASP A 30 -38.25 -115.71 -42.31
N LYS A 31 -39.38 -116.26 -42.78
CA LYS A 31 -39.77 -116.20 -44.20
C LYS A 31 -40.06 -114.77 -44.64
N TYR A 32 -40.69 -113.96 -43.78
CA TYR A 32 -40.93 -112.55 -44.04
C TYR A 32 -39.61 -111.77 -44.16
N LYS A 33 -38.65 -111.97 -43.25
CA LYS A 33 -37.31 -111.35 -43.36
C LYS A 33 -36.57 -111.78 -44.62
N PHE A 34 -36.60 -113.07 -44.95
CA PHE A 34 -35.98 -113.58 -46.17
C PHE A 34 -36.62 -112.97 -47.42
N PHE A 35 -37.94 -112.87 -47.48
CA PHE A 35 -38.67 -112.19 -48.55
C PHE A 35 -38.26 -110.71 -48.63
N MET A 36 -38.27 -109.97 -47.52
CA MET A 36 -37.90 -108.56 -47.47
C MET A 36 -36.47 -108.29 -47.96
N LYS A 37 -35.54 -109.21 -47.66
CA LYS A 37 -34.15 -109.14 -48.12
C LYS A 37 -34.01 -109.56 -49.58
N ALA A 38 -34.75 -110.60 -50.02
CA ALA A 38 -34.77 -111.09 -51.39
C ALA A 38 -35.38 -110.10 -52.39
N THR A 39 -36.45 -109.42 -51.99
CA THR A 39 -37.10 -108.38 -52.80
C THR A 39 -36.48 -107.00 -52.61
N GLN A 40 -35.38 -106.90 -51.82
CA GLN A 40 -34.66 -105.66 -51.49
C GLN A 40 -35.51 -104.57 -50.82
N LEU A 41 -36.70 -104.92 -50.33
CA LEU A 41 -37.57 -103.98 -49.63
C LEU A 41 -36.94 -103.54 -48.30
N GLU A 42 -36.09 -104.37 -47.69
CA GLU A 42 -35.30 -104.01 -46.51
C GLU A 42 -34.26 -102.93 -46.82
N GLN A 43 -33.42 -103.12 -47.85
CA GLN A 43 -32.43 -102.13 -48.28
C GLN A 43 -33.10 -100.81 -48.69
N MET A 44 -34.20 -100.89 -49.45
CA MET A 44 -34.94 -99.69 -49.87
C MET A 44 -35.51 -98.92 -48.68
N LYS A 45 -35.96 -99.62 -47.62
CA LYS A 45 -36.42 -99.00 -46.37
C LYS A 45 -35.29 -98.34 -45.60
N GLU A 46 -34.12 -98.98 -45.52
CA GLU A 46 -32.93 -98.43 -44.87
C GLU A 46 -32.41 -97.19 -45.61
N ASP A 47 -32.28 -97.27 -46.94
CA ASP A 47 -31.86 -96.15 -47.79
C ASP A 47 -32.84 -94.97 -47.67
N TYR A 48 -34.15 -95.24 -47.69
CA TYR A 48 -35.15 -94.18 -47.50
C TYR A 48 -35.04 -93.55 -46.11
N SER A 49 -34.80 -94.35 -45.07
CA SER A 49 -34.60 -93.85 -43.71
C SER A 49 -33.33 -92.99 -43.60
N TYR A 50 -32.24 -93.42 -44.23
CA TYR A 50 -30.98 -92.68 -44.30
C TYR A 50 -31.12 -91.36 -45.07
N ILE A 51 -31.78 -91.39 -46.24
CA ILE A 51 -32.05 -90.21 -47.06
C ILE A 51 -32.93 -89.22 -46.30
N MET A 52 -33.99 -89.69 -45.63
CA MET A 52 -34.87 -88.82 -44.84
C MET A 52 -34.12 -88.17 -43.69
N LYS A 53 -33.30 -88.93 -42.95
CA LYS A 53 -32.45 -88.40 -41.88
C LYS A 53 -31.43 -87.39 -42.41
N THR A 54 -30.80 -87.68 -43.54
CA THR A 54 -29.82 -86.78 -44.17
C THR A 54 -30.49 -85.49 -44.66
N LYS A 55 -31.67 -85.59 -45.28
CA LYS A 55 -32.47 -84.44 -45.71
C LYS A 55 -32.86 -83.56 -44.53
N GLU A 56 -33.28 -84.15 -43.41
CA GLU A 56 -33.63 -83.41 -42.20
C GLU A 56 -32.42 -82.71 -41.59
N ASN A 57 -31.28 -83.40 -41.50
CA ASN A 57 -30.03 -82.80 -41.02
C ASN A 57 -29.56 -81.64 -41.91
N THR A 58 -29.58 -81.82 -43.23
CA THR A 58 -29.21 -80.76 -44.19
C THR A 58 -30.16 -79.57 -44.09
N ARG A 59 -31.47 -79.81 -43.93
CA ARG A 59 -32.46 -78.74 -43.69
C ARG A 59 -32.13 -77.96 -42.43
N LEU A 60 -31.85 -78.65 -41.31
CA LEU A 60 -31.47 -78.01 -40.05
C LEU A 60 -30.19 -77.18 -40.19
N GLN A 61 -29.18 -77.70 -40.90
CA GLN A 61 -27.94 -76.96 -41.16
C GLN A 61 -28.17 -75.70 -42.00
N ILE A 62 -29.05 -75.76 -42.99
CA ILE A 62 -29.45 -74.60 -43.79
C ILE A 62 -30.17 -73.58 -42.91
N GLU A 63 -31.13 -73.99 -42.08
CA GLU A 63 -31.85 -73.12 -41.15
C GLU A 63 -30.88 -72.43 -40.17
N GLN A 64 -29.95 -73.18 -39.57
CA GLN A 64 -28.89 -72.63 -38.72
C GLN A 64 -27.91 -71.72 -39.47
N GLY A 65 -27.64 -71.99 -40.75
CA GLY A 65 -26.82 -71.15 -41.61
C GLY A 65 -27.49 -69.80 -41.90
N VAL A 66 -28.81 -69.82 -42.15
CA VAL A 66 -29.61 -68.61 -42.38
C VAL A 66 -29.65 -67.73 -41.13
N GLU A 67 -29.85 -68.31 -39.95
CA GLU A 67 -29.84 -67.52 -38.70
C GLU A 67 -28.46 -66.91 -38.40
N ARG A 68 -27.37 -67.68 -38.56
CA ARG A 68 -26.01 -67.13 -38.43
C ARG A 68 -25.72 -66.01 -39.42
N LEU A 69 -26.23 -66.10 -40.64
CA LEU A 69 -26.06 -65.04 -41.64
C LEU A 69 -26.85 -63.77 -41.29
N LYS A 70 -28.03 -63.90 -40.66
CA LYS A 70 -28.78 -62.75 -40.13
C LYS A 70 -28.03 -62.08 -38.99
N GLU A 71 -27.50 -62.85 -38.04
CA GLU A 71 -26.69 -62.33 -36.95
C GLU A 71 -25.45 -61.60 -37.48
N LEU A 72 -24.74 -62.19 -38.44
CA LEU A 72 -23.54 -61.59 -39.03
C LEU A 72 -23.86 -60.28 -39.77
N LYS A 73 -24.99 -60.21 -40.49
CA LYS A 73 -25.44 -58.97 -41.14
C LYS A 73 -25.75 -57.88 -40.11
N ARG A 74 -26.41 -58.24 -39.00
CA ARG A 74 -26.69 -57.29 -37.91
C ARG A 74 -25.39 -56.73 -37.32
N THR A 75 -24.43 -57.59 -36.99
CA THR A 75 -23.14 -57.15 -36.45
C THR A 75 -22.36 -56.28 -37.44
N TYR A 76 -22.43 -56.57 -38.74
CA TYR A 76 -21.81 -55.73 -39.76
C TYR A 76 -22.43 -54.33 -39.82
N CYS A 77 -23.76 -54.22 -39.76
CA CYS A 77 -24.43 -52.93 -39.74
C CYS A 77 -24.06 -52.13 -38.48
N GLU A 78 -24.07 -52.77 -37.29
CA GLU A 78 -23.69 -52.14 -36.03
C GLU A 78 -22.24 -51.60 -36.07
N GLU A 79 -21.28 -52.40 -36.55
CA GLU A 79 -19.88 -51.97 -36.65
C GLU A 79 -19.66 -50.91 -37.74
N LYS A 80 -20.43 -50.95 -38.84
CA LYS A 80 -20.38 -49.91 -39.87
C LYS A 80 -20.88 -48.57 -39.34
N GLU A 81 -22.03 -48.55 -38.66
CA GLU A 81 -22.56 -47.33 -38.02
C GLU A 81 -21.58 -46.78 -36.99
N ARG A 82 -20.96 -47.67 -36.20
CA ARG A 82 -19.91 -47.29 -35.25
C ARG A 82 -18.71 -46.66 -35.94
N TYR A 83 -18.24 -47.22 -37.06
CA TYR A 83 -17.15 -46.65 -37.83
C TYR A 83 -17.49 -45.25 -38.38
N GLU A 84 -18.68 -45.09 -38.97
CA GLU A 84 -19.15 -43.78 -39.47
C GLU A 84 -19.27 -42.75 -38.34
N SER A 85 -19.66 -43.17 -37.13
CA SER A 85 -19.72 -42.28 -35.96
C SER A 85 -18.34 -41.78 -35.49
N ILE A 86 -17.27 -42.56 -35.72
CA ILE A 86 -15.91 -42.17 -35.35
C ILE A 86 -15.41 -41.02 -36.24
N GLU A 87 -15.79 -40.98 -37.51
CA GLU A 87 -15.45 -39.85 -38.38
C GLU A 87 -16.08 -38.54 -37.88
N CYS A 88 -17.35 -38.59 -37.45
CA CYS A 88 -18.03 -37.44 -36.84
C CYS A 88 -17.30 -36.97 -35.56
N VAL A 89 -16.87 -37.91 -34.71
CA VAL A 89 -16.08 -37.59 -33.50
C VAL A 89 -14.75 -36.91 -33.86
N ASN A 90 -14.07 -37.38 -34.92
CA ASN A 90 -12.82 -36.77 -35.38
C ASN A 90 -13.04 -35.34 -35.91
N GLU A 91 -14.13 -35.08 -36.62
CA GLU A 91 -14.49 -33.72 -37.05
C GLU A 91 -14.79 -32.80 -35.86
N MET A 92 -15.54 -33.29 -34.87
CA MET A 92 -15.80 -32.54 -33.63
C MET A 92 -14.50 -32.23 -32.88
N GLN A 93 -13.54 -33.15 -32.84
CA GLN A 93 -12.23 -32.92 -32.23
C GLN A 93 -11.44 -31.83 -32.98
N LYS A 94 -11.42 -31.85 -34.32
CA LYS A 94 -10.77 -30.79 -35.11
C LYS A 94 -11.40 -29.43 -34.82
N HIS A 95 -12.73 -29.36 -34.77
CA HIS A 95 -13.44 -28.12 -34.50
C HIS A 95 -13.21 -27.60 -33.08
N LEU A 96 -13.12 -28.49 -32.10
CA LEU A 96 -12.73 -28.15 -30.73
C LEU A 96 -11.34 -27.51 -30.68
N GLU A 97 -10.36 -28.08 -31.42
CA GLU A 97 -9.02 -27.50 -31.46
C GLU A 97 -9.00 -26.14 -32.16
N GLU A 98 -9.71 -25.96 -33.27
CA GLU A 98 -9.84 -24.65 -33.91
C GLU A 98 -10.44 -23.60 -32.96
N LEU A 99 -11.47 -23.97 -32.21
CA LEU A 99 -12.10 -23.09 -31.20
C LEU A 99 -11.14 -22.74 -30.06
N LYS A 100 -10.32 -23.69 -29.59
CA LYS A 100 -9.28 -23.40 -28.60
C LYS A 100 -8.24 -22.41 -29.12
N HIS A 101 -7.80 -22.55 -30.37
CA HIS A 101 -6.89 -21.60 -31.00
C HIS A 101 -7.52 -20.20 -31.11
N LYS A 102 -8.79 -20.11 -31.56
CA LYS A 102 -9.52 -18.84 -31.62
C LYS A 102 -9.68 -18.20 -30.24
N MET A 103 -9.97 -18.99 -29.21
CA MET A 103 -10.07 -18.51 -27.83
C MET A 103 -8.74 -17.95 -27.33
N ALA A 104 -7.62 -18.63 -27.60
CA ALA A 104 -6.29 -18.13 -27.24
C ALA A 104 -5.99 -16.78 -27.92
N TRP A 105 -6.30 -16.64 -29.22
CA TRP A 105 -6.15 -15.38 -29.94
C TRP A 105 -7.07 -14.27 -29.44
N ALA A 106 -8.29 -14.59 -29.03
CA ALA A 106 -9.21 -13.60 -28.45
C ALA A 106 -8.66 -13.04 -27.12
N VAL A 107 -8.04 -13.87 -26.28
CA VAL A 107 -7.38 -13.43 -25.04
C VAL A 107 -6.20 -12.52 -25.35
N VAL A 108 -5.38 -12.85 -26.35
CA VAL A 108 -4.26 -11.99 -26.78
C VAL A 108 -4.79 -10.63 -27.25
N ALA A 109 -5.81 -10.61 -28.11
CA ALA A 109 -6.39 -9.36 -28.62
C ALA A 109 -6.98 -8.49 -27.49
N GLU A 110 -7.62 -9.10 -26.48
CA GLU A 110 -8.14 -8.37 -25.32
C GLU A 110 -7.01 -7.76 -24.49
N MET A 111 -5.96 -8.55 -24.19
CA MET A 111 -4.79 -8.08 -23.45
C MET A 111 -4.04 -6.97 -24.20
N GLU A 112 -3.89 -7.08 -25.51
CA GLU A 112 -3.29 -6.03 -26.35
C GLU A 112 -4.11 -4.75 -26.29
N ARG A 113 -5.45 -4.85 -26.30
CA ARG A 113 -6.35 -3.70 -26.16
C ARG A 113 -6.24 -3.03 -24.80
N GLU A 114 -6.06 -3.80 -23.72
CA GLU A 114 -5.84 -3.26 -22.38
C GLU A 114 -4.45 -2.64 -22.20
N ILE A 115 -3.42 -3.18 -22.86
CA ILE A 115 -2.04 -2.67 -22.79
C ILE A 115 -1.87 -1.37 -23.59
N GLN A 116 -2.62 -1.20 -24.68
CA GLN A 116 -2.52 -0.02 -25.55
C GLN A 116 -2.66 1.33 -24.82
N PRO A 117 -3.70 1.60 -24.00
CA PRO A 117 -3.81 2.87 -23.26
C PRO A 117 -2.71 3.03 -22.21
N ILE A 118 -2.22 1.94 -21.62
CA ILE A 118 -1.09 1.99 -20.67
C ILE A 118 0.18 2.43 -21.39
N ARG A 119 0.45 1.90 -22.59
CA ARG A 119 1.59 2.32 -23.42
C ARG A 119 1.48 3.78 -23.86
N GLU A 120 0.29 4.23 -24.22
CA GLU A 120 0.05 5.63 -24.56
C GLU A 120 0.23 6.55 -23.35
N GLY A 121 -0.23 6.13 -22.17
CA GLY A 121 -0.01 6.83 -20.90
C GLY A 121 1.46 6.94 -20.53
N ILE A 122 2.23 5.85 -20.64
CA ILE A 122 3.68 5.85 -20.40
C ILE A 122 4.38 6.84 -21.34
N LYS A 123 4.09 6.81 -22.64
CA LYS A 123 4.66 7.76 -23.61
C LYS A 123 4.30 9.22 -23.31
N ALA A 124 3.08 9.47 -22.85
CA ALA A 124 2.66 10.82 -22.47
C ALA A 124 3.44 11.32 -21.24
N GLU A 125 3.64 10.47 -20.24
CA GLU A 125 4.42 10.81 -19.04
C GLU A 125 5.92 10.94 -19.32
N GLU A 126 6.50 10.11 -20.19
CA GLU A 126 7.87 10.28 -20.69
C GLU A 126 8.04 11.65 -21.35
N GLY A 127 7.10 12.04 -22.24
CA GLY A 127 7.11 13.37 -22.85
C GLY A 127 6.84 14.53 -21.88
N ASN A 128 6.15 14.30 -20.76
CA ASN A 128 6.02 15.29 -19.69
C ASN A 128 7.31 15.41 -18.88
N THR A 129 7.98 14.29 -18.61
CA THR A 129 9.26 14.23 -17.89
C THR A 129 10.31 15.03 -18.64
N GLU A 130 10.45 14.85 -19.97
CA GLU A 130 11.35 15.66 -20.80
C GLU A 130 11.06 17.16 -20.69
N LYS A 131 9.79 17.58 -20.63
CA LYS A 131 9.41 18.99 -20.44
C LYS A 131 9.76 19.50 -19.04
N PHE A 132 9.64 18.65 -18.01
CA PHE A 132 10.02 19.01 -16.65
C PHE A 132 11.53 19.13 -16.52
N ASP A 133 12.29 18.24 -17.16
CA ASP A 133 13.75 18.29 -17.20
C ASP A 133 14.24 19.57 -17.88
N GLN A 134 13.64 19.95 -19.02
CA GLN A 134 13.92 21.24 -19.67
C GLN A 134 13.64 22.44 -18.76
N LYS A 135 12.51 22.43 -18.03
CA LYS A 135 12.18 23.50 -17.08
C LYS A 135 13.13 23.53 -15.88
N LEU A 136 13.58 22.37 -15.42
CA LEU A 136 14.56 22.24 -14.35
C LEU A 136 15.90 22.85 -14.78
N GLU A 137 16.33 22.56 -16.01
CA GLU A 137 17.55 23.12 -16.60
C GLU A 137 17.44 24.64 -16.77
N GLU A 138 16.31 25.15 -17.26
CA GLU A 138 16.04 26.60 -17.31
C GLU A 138 16.05 27.26 -15.92
N CYS A 139 15.45 26.62 -14.92
CA CYS A 139 15.46 27.10 -13.53
C CYS A 139 16.87 27.08 -12.95
N GLN A 140 17.67 26.05 -13.24
CA GLN A 140 19.04 25.94 -12.77
C GLN A 140 19.91 27.04 -13.37
N ILE A 141 19.73 27.36 -14.66
CA ILE A 141 20.42 28.49 -15.32
C ILE A 141 20.07 29.80 -14.60
N LYS A 142 18.79 30.06 -14.33
CA LYS A 142 18.35 31.28 -13.62
C LYS A 142 18.89 31.37 -12.18
N ILE A 143 18.99 30.24 -11.48
CA ILE A 143 19.59 30.18 -10.14
C ILE A 143 21.07 30.54 -10.23
N ASN A 144 21.81 29.95 -11.17
CA ASN A 144 23.23 30.23 -11.36
C ASN A 144 23.47 31.71 -11.71
N GLU A 145 22.64 32.29 -12.59
CA GLU A 145 22.69 33.73 -12.92
C GLU A 145 22.42 34.62 -11.70
N ALA A 146 21.42 34.27 -10.88
CA ALA A 146 21.12 35.00 -9.65
C ALA A 146 22.24 34.88 -8.61
N GLU A 147 22.86 33.70 -8.48
CA GLU A 147 24.01 33.49 -7.61
C GLU A 147 25.23 34.33 -8.04
N GLU A 148 25.52 34.42 -9.35
CA GLU A 148 26.57 35.30 -9.85
C GLU A 148 26.27 36.77 -9.57
N GLN A 149 25.02 37.21 -9.76
CA GLN A 149 24.61 38.58 -9.44
C GLN A 149 24.75 38.88 -7.94
N CYS A 150 24.34 37.94 -7.07
CA CYS A 150 24.52 38.07 -5.63
C CYS A 150 26.01 38.19 -5.26
N LYS A 151 26.87 37.34 -5.82
CA LYS A 151 28.33 37.42 -5.60
C LYS A 151 28.89 38.78 -6.06
N ALA A 152 28.50 39.25 -7.23
CA ALA A 152 28.95 40.55 -7.75
C ALA A 152 28.48 41.73 -6.87
N ILE A 153 27.26 41.67 -6.34
CA ILE A 153 26.74 42.68 -5.39
C ILE A 153 27.51 42.60 -4.07
N GLN A 154 27.80 41.39 -3.59
CA GLN A 154 28.53 41.17 -2.35
C GLN A 154 29.97 41.69 -2.43
N GLU A 155 30.66 41.46 -3.55
CA GLU A 155 31.96 42.07 -3.82
C GLU A 155 31.88 43.61 -3.82
N LYS A 156 30.92 44.19 -4.55
CA LYS A 156 30.72 45.66 -4.56
C LYS A 156 30.45 46.21 -3.16
N LEU A 157 29.69 45.50 -2.34
CA LEU A 157 29.40 45.89 -0.97
C LEU A 157 30.67 45.92 -0.12
N ILE A 158 31.55 44.91 -0.27
CA ILE A 158 32.85 44.87 0.41
C ILE A 158 33.71 46.06 -0.02
N THR A 159 33.76 46.39 -1.31
CA THR A 159 34.54 47.54 -1.80
C THR A 159 34.02 48.86 -1.25
N VAL A 160 32.71 49.09 -1.31
CA VAL A 160 32.07 50.30 -0.78
C VAL A 160 32.24 50.42 0.73
N ASN A 161 32.16 49.30 1.47
CA ASN A 161 32.40 49.32 2.91
C ASN A 161 33.86 49.67 3.23
N GLY A 162 34.83 49.14 2.48
CA GLY A 162 36.24 49.52 2.62
C GLY A 162 36.50 51.00 2.31
N GLU A 163 35.87 51.54 1.27
CA GLU A 163 35.92 52.97 0.95
C GLU A 163 35.28 53.83 2.05
N ALA A 164 34.13 53.41 2.60
CA ALA A 164 33.44 54.10 3.68
C ALA A 164 34.27 54.11 4.98
N GLU A 165 34.93 53.00 5.33
CA GLU A 165 35.85 52.91 6.46
C GLU A 165 37.07 53.84 6.28
N ALA A 166 37.64 53.89 5.07
CA ALA A 166 38.74 54.80 4.75
C ALA A 166 38.32 56.27 4.85
N LEU A 167 37.15 56.63 4.31
CA LEU A 167 36.55 57.96 4.42
C LEU A 167 36.22 58.32 5.87
N HIS A 168 35.75 57.36 6.67
CA HIS A 168 35.49 57.55 8.09
C HIS A 168 36.78 57.87 8.85
N ALA A 169 37.86 57.14 8.58
CA ALA A 169 39.18 57.41 9.16
C ALA A 169 39.70 58.81 8.77
N GLN A 170 39.54 59.20 7.51
CA GLN A 170 39.89 60.56 7.06
C GLN A 170 39.02 61.63 7.73
N CYS A 171 37.72 61.41 7.86
CA CYS A 171 36.80 62.33 8.53
C CYS A 171 37.19 62.52 10.00
N MET A 172 37.56 61.44 10.69
CA MET A 172 38.04 61.50 12.08
C MET A 172 39.36 62.25 12.22
N SER A 173 40.28 62.07 11.26
CA SER A 173 41.53 62.84 11.17
C SER A 173 41.25 64.33 10.98
N TYR A 174 40.44 64.70 9.99
CA TYR A 174 40.08 66.10 9.75
C TYR A 174 39.32 66.73 10.93
N LYS A 175 38.46 65.97 11.62
CA LYS A 175 37.76 66.44 12.81
C LYS A 175 38.74 66.72 13.95
N ALA A 176 39.77 65.89 14.12
CA ALA A 176 40.85 66.14 15.07
C ALA A 176 41.67 67.39 14.69
N GLU A 177 42.00 67.59 13.41
CA GLU A 177 42.67 68.79 12.91
C GLU A 177 41.84 70.07 13.10
N VAL A 178 40.53 70.00 12.84
CA VAL A 178 39.63 71.13 13.08
C VAL A 178 39.57 71.46 14.57
N GLN A 179 39.60 70.45 15.44
CA GLN A 179 39.59 70.64 16.89
C GLN A 179 40.91 71.29 17.38
N THR A 180 42.07 70.86 16.87
CA THR A 180 43.36 71.50 17.19
C THR A 180 43.43 72.92 16.62
N ARG A 181 42.98 73.15 15.39
CA ARG A 181 42.89 74.51 14.83
C ARG A 181 41.93 75.40 15.60
N ARG A 182 40.78 74.89 16.05
CA ARG A 182 39.86 75.62 16.92
C ARG A 182 40.50 76.01 18.25
N LYS A 183 41.27 75.11 18.87
CA LYS A 183 42.04 75.41 20.09
C LYS A 183 43.07 76.51 19.81
N ALA A 184 43.83 76.41 18.72
CA ALA A 184 44.80 77.43 18.33
C ALA A 184 44.14 78.79 18.03
N VAL A 185 42.97 78.82 17.38
CA VAL A 185 42.19 80.04 17.15
C VAL A 185 41.68 80.60 18.47
N SER A 186 41.18 79.77 19.38
CA SER A 186 40.74 80.22 20.71
C SER A 186 41.90 80.80 21.54
N GLU A 187 43.07 80.17 21.50
CA GLU A 187 44.30 80.67 22.15
C GLU A 187 44.77 81.99 21.51
N ALA A 188 44.75 82.08 20.18
CA ALA A 188 45.05 83.29 19.44
C ALA A 188 44.02 84.40 19.70
N GLU A 189 42.73 84.06 19.90
CA GLU A 189 41.65 84.98 20.24
C GLU A 189 41.77 85.46 21.69
N VAL A 190 42.23 84.63 22.62
CA VAL A 190 42.59 85.04 23.99
C VAL A 190 43.78 86.00 23.97
N LEU A 191 44.82 85.71 23.18
CA LEU A 191 45.97 86.60 22.96
C LEU A 191 45.55 87.91 22.30
N TYR A 192 44.73 87.85 21.24
CA TYR A 192 44.17 89.01 20.56
C TYR A 192 43.31 89.83 21.51
N ASN A 193 42.47 89.19 22.34
CA ASN A 193 41.67 89.89 23.34
C ASN A 193 42.58 90.53 24.40
N ARG A 194 43.66 89.89 24.84
CA ARG A 194 44.63 90.47 25.77
C ARG A 194 45.31 91.70 25.18
N VAL A 195 45.77 91.61 23.93
CA VAL A 195 46.33 92.74 23.16
C VAL A 195 45.28 93.83 22.92
N ARG A 196 44.04 93.47 22.61
CA ARG A 196 42.90 94.39 22.47
C ARG A 196 42.55 95.06 23.80
N THR A 197 42.75 94.39 24.93
CA THR A 197 42.51 94.96 26.27
C THR A 197 43.60 95.96 26.62
N GLU A 198 44.86 95.69 26.24
CA GLU A 198 45.97 96.67 26.29
C GLU A 198 45.74 97.85 25.33
N LEU A 199 45.26 97.58 24.12
CA LEU A 199 44.86 98.60 23.16
C LEU A 199 43.67 99.43 23.67
N LYS A 200 42.73 98.83 24.40
CA LYS A 200 41.62 99.53 25.08
C LYS A 200 42.09 100.35 26.28
N ARG A 201 43.19 99.96 26.94
CA ARG A 201 43.82 100.77 28.00
C ARG A 201 44.46 102.02 27.40
N LEU A 202 45.19 101.87 26.30
CA LEU A 202 45.76 102.98 25.53
C LEU A 202 44.69 103.84 24.83
N ALA A 203 43.58 103.23 24.39
CA ALA A 203 42.43 103.95 23.85
C ALA A 203 41.64 104.68 24.95
N LYS A 204 41.58 104.16 26.19
CA LYS A 204 41.00 104.86 27.35
C LYS A 204 41.73 106.18 27.69
N ASP A 205 43.02 106.25 27.43
CA ASP A 205 43.82 107.48 27.59
C ASP A 205 43.52 108.52 26.47
N ASP A 206 43.18 108.07 25.25
CA ASP A 206 42.71 108.93 24.13
C ASP A 206 41.23 109.33 24.27
N GLU A 207 40.42 108.42 24.83
CA GLU A 207 38.97 108.52 25.02
C GLU A 207 38.59 109.45 26.19
N GLN A 208 39.44 109.61 27.21
CA GLN A 208 39.25 110.65 28.25
C GLN A 208 39.32 112.09 27.71
N LEU A 209 40.01 112.32 26.59
CA LEU A 209 40.07 113.63 25.90
C LEU A 209 38.92 113.83 24.89
N ARG A 210 38.36 112.74 24.34
CA ARG A 210 37.24 112.78 23.38
C ARG A 210 35.86 112.75 24.06
N ASN A 211 35.74 112.12 25.23
CA ASN A 211 34.47 111.97 25.99
C ASN A 211 33.96 113.26 26.65
N ARG A 212 34.68 114.38 26.56
CA ARG A 212 34.15 115.71 26.94
C ARG A 212 33.29 116.34 25.83
N ILE A 213 33.32 115.80 24.61
CA ILE A 213 32.66 116.38 23.42
C ILE A 213 31.44 115.57 22.95
N GLU A 214 31.31 114.29 23.32
CA GLU A 214 30.24 113.40 22.83
C GLU A 214 29.16 113.03 23.86
N GLU A 215 29.00 113.83 24.92
CA GLU A 215 27.89 113.69 25.90
C GLU A 215 26.54 114.26 25.41
N MET A 216 26.45 114.71 24.14
CA MET A 216 25.26 115.37 23.58
C MET A 216 24.42 114.54 22.59
N LYS A 217 24.57 113.22 22.49
CA LYS A 217 23.67 112.39 21.66
C LYS A 217 23.23 111.09 22.32
N LYS A 218 22.33 111.27 23.31
CA LYS A 218 21.22 110.36 23.70
C LYS A 218 20.91 109.28 22.65
N SER A 219 21.03 107.99 22.98
CA SER A 219 20.04 107.14 23.69
C SER A 219 18.78 106.80 22.86
N ALA A 220 18.64 105.53 22.46
CA ALA A 220 17.35 104.85 22.28
C ALA A 220 17.48 103.31 22.33
N TYR A 221 16.63 102.70 23.16
CA TYR A 221 16.33 101.28 23.41
C TYR A 221 15.86 100.51 22.14
N GLN A 222 16.14 99.21 21.91
CA GLN A 222 15.41 97.97 22.35
C GLN A 222 13.88 98.01 22.10
N ALA A 223 13.12 96.95 21.72
CA ALA A 223 13.32 95.51 21.48
C ALA A 223 12.01 94.92 20.85
N SER A 224 12.08 93.78 20.13
CA SER A 224 11.08 92.67 20.07
C SER A 224 11.37 91.72 18.89
N GLU A 225 11.91 90.52 19.14
CA GLU A 225 12.14 89.41 18.17
C GLU A 225 12.26 88.00 18.81
N PRO A 226 12.65 87.78 20.10
CA PRO A 226 13.03 86.42 20.56
C PRO A 226 11.86 85.46 20.81
N GLU A 227 10.64 85.96 21.07
CA GLU A 227 9.50 85.11 21.48
C GLU A 227 8.87 84.30 20.32
N ARG A 228 9.06 84.76 19.07
CA ARG A 228 8.49 84.11 17.87
C ARG A 228 9.29 82.87 17.43
N LEU A 229 10.60 82.90 17.61
CA LEU A 229 11.50 81.82 17.20
C LEU A 229 11.41 80.59 18.13
N GLU A 230 11.09 80.81 19.40
CA GLU A 230 11.01 79.75 20.42
C GLU A 230 9.75 78.87 20.26
N LYS A 231 8.62 79.48 19.87
CA LYS A 231 7.36 78.74 19.60
C LYS A 231 7.43 77.89 18.32
N GLN A 232 8.00 78.40 17.24
CA GLN A 232 8.18 77.65 15.99
C GLN A 232 9.04 76.38 16.19
N ARG A 233 10.08 76.47 17.02
CA ARG A 233 10.93 75.31 17.38
C ARG A 233 10.17 74.21 18.11
N LYS A 234 9.18 74.56 18.93
CA LYS A 234 8.41 73.61 19.72
C LYS A 234 7.44 72.80 18.84
N ILE A 235 6.81 73.44 17.85
CA ILE A 235 5.96 72.76 16.86
C ILE A 235 6.78 71.78 16.00
N THR A 236 7.97 72.19 15.53
CA THR A 236 8.83 71.28 14.74
C THR A 236 9.28 70.07 15.55
N GLN A 237 9.63 70.25 16.83
CA GLN A 237 10.01 69.14 17.72
C GLN A 237 8.85 68.17 17.98
N LEU A 238 7.61 68.67 18.12
CA LEU A 238 6.44 67.81 18.30
C LEU A 238 6.10 67.04 17.00
N LYS A 239 6.26 67.65 15.82
CA LYS A 239 6.09 66.97 14.53
C LYS A 239 7.12 65.86 14.30
N GLU A 240 8.38 66.08 14.67
CA GLU A 240 9.42 65.04 14.63
C GLU A 240 9.11 63.88 15.58
N LYS A 241 8.65 64.17 16.82
CA LYS A 241 8.21 63.14 17.77
C LYS A 241 7.02 62.34 17.26
N LEU A 242 6.04 63.00 16.63
CA LEU A 242 4.87 62.32 16.08
C LEU A 242 5.26 61.39 14.92
N LYS A 243 6.17 61.83 14.05
CA LYS A 243 6.72 60.98 12.99
C LYS A 243 7.45 59.75 13.57
N ALA A 244 8.30 59.95 14.58
CA ALA A 244 9.01 58.86 15.23
C ALA A 244 8.07 57.83 15.88
N LEU A 245 6.99 58.28 16.53
CA LEU A 245 5.98 57.37 17.10
C LEU A 245 5.21 56.59 16.02
N HIS A 246 4.97 57.18 14.85
CA HIS A 246 4.29 56.50 13.75
C HIS A 246 5.20 55.47 13.06
N ASP A 247 6.48 55.81 12.88
CA ASP A 247 7.49 54.85 12.39
C ASP A 247 7.62 53.65 13.36
N GLU A 248 7.57 53.89 14.68
CA GLU A 248 7.54 52.85 15.70
C GLU A 248 6.27 51.98 15.63
N GLU A 249 5.09 52.59 15.40
CA GLU A 249 3.82 51.86 15.23
C GLU A 249 3.86 50.92 14.01
N ILE A 250 4.42 51.38 12.88
CA ILE A 250 4.59 50.58 11.67
C ILE A 250 5.52 49.38 11.92
N MET A 251 6.66 49.61 12.60
CA MET A 251 7.60 48.55 12.96
C MET A 251 6.95 47.48 13.84
N ILE A 252 6.17 47.90 14.84
CA ILE A 252 5.45 46.98 15.75
C ILE A 252 4.38 46.19 14.99
N GLY A 253 3.69 46.83 14.04
CA GLY A 253 2.75 46.15 13.13
C GLY A 253 3.42 45.04 12.34
N GLN A 254 4.59 45.31 11.74
CA GLN A 254 5.36 44.29 11.01
C GLN A 254 5.84 43.14 11.92
N GLN A 255 6.29 43.43 13.15
CA GLN A 255 6.67 42.41 14.11
C GLN A 255 5.47 41.53 14.52
N MET A 256 4.29 42.13 14.72
CA MET A 256 3.07 41.39 15.00
C MET A 256 2.69 40.43 13.87
N ASP A 257 2.80 40.85 12.61
CA ASP A 257 2.54 39.99 11.46
C ASP A 257 3.53 38.83 11.39
N GLN A 258 4.81 39.06 11.68
CA GLN A 258 5.82 38.00 11.75
C GLN A 258 5.49 36.96 12.83
N PHE A 259 5.14 37.39 14.05
CA PHE A 259 4.73 36.46 15.11
C PHE A 259 3.44 35.71 14.76
N GLN A 260 2.46 36.39 14.13
CA GLN A 260 1.21 35.77 13.69
C GLN A 260 1.47 34.67 12.65
N GLN A 261 2.35 34.92 11.68
CA GLN A 261 2.77 33.92 10.69
C GLN A 261 3.55 32.76 11.31
N ALA A 262 4.45 33.04 12.26
CA ALA A 262 5.20 32.01 12.99
C ALA A 262 4.24 31.09 13.78
N ILE A 263 3.27 31.66 14.50
CA ILE A 263 2.24 30.88 15.23
C ILE A 263 1.46 29.97 14.28
N TYR A 264 1.06 30.48 13.11
CA TYR A 264 0.34 29.68 12.12
C TYR A 264 1.18 28.49 11.65
N LYS A 265 2.44 28.72 11.26
CA LYS A 265 3.37 27.67 10.81
C LYS A 265 3.61 26.61 11.89
N HIS A 266 3.90 27.03 13.12
CA HIS A 266 4.13 26.09 14.22
C HIS A 266 2.86 25.32 14.60
N LYS A 267 1.65 25.92 14.50
CA LYS A 267 0.38 25.20 14.71
C LYS A 267 0.13 24.13 13.65
N GLU A 268 0.45 24.41 12.39
CA GLU A 268 0.35 23.44 11.30
C GLU A 268 1.34 22.27 11.51
N GLU A 269 2.59 22.58 11.85
CA GLU A 269 3.61 21.59 12.18
C GLU A 269 3.20 20.74 13.39
N PHE A 270 2.70 21.36 14.46
CA PHE A 270 2.21 20.67 15.64
C PHE A 270 1.07 19.70 15.30
N ALA A 271 0.11 20.11 14.47
CA ALA A 271 -0.98 19.24 14.02
C ALA A 271 -0.49 18.06 13.18
N LYS A 272 0.56 18.25 12.36
CA LYS A 272 1.21 17.18 11.61
C LYS A 272 1.93 16.20 12.55
N LEU A 273 2.81 16.70 13.42
CA LEU A 273 3.55 15.90 14.39
C LEU A 273 2.62 15.12 15.32
N LYS A 274 1.47 15.69 15.71
CA LYS A 274 0.49 15.04 16.58
C LYS A 274 -0.20 13.84 15.91
N ARG A 275 -0.42 13.90 14.59
CA ARG A 275 -0.93 12.76 13.81
C ARG A 275 0.12 11.66 13.74
N GLU A 276 1.36 12.02 13.39
CA GLU A 276 2.49 11.08 13.35
C GLU A 276 2.73 10.40 14.71
N ASP A 277 2.64 11.14 15.82
CA ASP A 277 2.71 10.59 17.19
C ASP A 277 1.62 9.56 17.47
N SER A 278 0.37 9.86 17.06
CA SER A 278 -0.76 8.95 17.22
C SER A 278 -0.56 7.66 16.41
N ASP A 279 -0.09 7.77 15.17
CA ASP A 279 0.15 6.61 14.29
C ASP A 279 1.27 5.73 14.84
N VAL A 280 2.39 6.32 15.28
CA VAL A 280 3.50 5.60 15.90
C VAL A 280 3.06 4.94 17.21
N ARG A 281 2.21 5.60 18.00
CA ARG A 281 1.67 5.04 19.24
C ARG A 281 0.78 3.83 18.96
N GLN A 282 -0.09 3.90 17.95
CA GLN A 282 -0.94 2.78 17.57
C GLN A 282 -0.12 1.57 17.07
N ASP A 283 0.91 1.79 16.25
CA ASP A 283 1.84 0.73 15.82
C ASP A 283 2.57 0.11 17.01
N LEU A 284 3.05 0.97 17.94
CA LEU A 284 3.73 0.51 19.14
C LEU A 284 2.81 -0.36 20.02
N ASP A 285 1.57 0.06 20.26
CA ASP A 285 0.62 -0.68 21.08
C ASP A 285 0.26 -2.03 20.45
N ALA A 286 0.10 -2.07 19.12
CA ALA A 286 -0.13 -3.31 18.37
C ALA A 286 1.06 -4.27 18.49
N LYS A 287 2.29 -3.78 18.30
CA LYS A 287 3.51 -4.59 18.43
C LYS A 287 3.75 -5.06 19.86
N GLN A 288 3.51 -4.22 20.86
CA GLN A 288 3.60 -4.61 22.26
C GLN A 288 2.56 -5.68 22.62
N LYS A 289 1.34 -5.56 22.10
CA LYS A 289 0.31 -6.59 22.27
C LYS A 289 0.78 -7.90 21.64
N HIS A 290 1.27 -7.87 20.41
CA HIS A 290 1.79 -9.06 19.73
C HIS A 290 2.96 -9.71 20.49
N LEU A 291 3.87 -8.90 21.03
CA LEU A 291 5.00 -9.37 21.84
C LEU A 291 4.55 -10.05 23.13
N ARG A 292 3.54 -9.50 23.82
CA ARG A 292 2.93 -10.16 24.98
C ARG A 292 2.31 -11.50 24.59
N GLU A 293 1.58 -11.55 23.48
CA GLU A 293 0.97 -12.78 22.97
C GLU A 293 2.02 -13.85 22.66
N LEU A 294 3.14 -13.48 22.03
CA LEU A 294 4.26 -14.40 21.75
C LEU A 294 4.93 -14.90 23.03
N ARG A 295 5.21 -14.03 24.01
CA ARG A 295 5.79 -14.44 25.30
C ARG A 295 4.87 -15.38 26.07
N ASP A 296 3.57 -15.10 26.06
CA ASP A 296 2.57 -15.98 26.67
C ASP A 296 2.55 -17.36 25.99
N SER A 297 2.75 -17.38 24.68
CA SER A 297 2.80 -18.61 23.89
C SER A 297 4.00 -19.51 24.17
N LYS A 298 5.11 -18.92 24.67
CA LYS A 298 6.26 -19.69 25.18
C LYS A 298 5.91 -20.49 26.43
N THR A 299 5.00 -19.98 27.26
CA THR A 299 4.55 -20.67 28.48
C THR A 299 3.51 -21.74 28.17
N ASN A 300 2.63 -21.48 27.19
CA ASN A 300 1.62 -22.43 26.75
C ASN A 300 1.49 -22.40 25.22
N ALA A 301 1.94 -23.48 24.57
CA ALA A 301 1.95 -23.61 23.11
C ALA A 301 0.56 -23.41 22.48
N PHE A 302 -0.53 -23.74 23.20
CA PHE A 302 -1.89 -23.57 22.68
C PHE A 302 -2.31 -22.09 22.54
N LYS A 303 -1.68 -21.17 23.28
CA LYS A 303 -1.97 -19.72 23.14
C LYS A 303 -1.59 -19.16 21.77
N ARG A 304 -0.71 -19.85 21.02
CA ARG A 304 -0.39 -19.51 19.62
C ARG A 304 -1.61 -19.55 18.71
N PHE A 305 -2.60 -20.38 19.06
CA PHE A 305 -3.86 -20.52 18.31
C PHE A 305 -4.98 -19.61 18.86
N GLY A 306 -4.67 -18.77 19.85
CA GLY A 306 -5.60 -17.81 20.44
C GLY A 306 -5.47 -17.73 21.95
N GLN A 307 -5.64 -16.52 22.51
CA GLN A 307 -5.49 -16.27 23.95
C GLN A 307 -6.41 -17.11 24.84
N HIS A 308 -7.64 -17.37 24.39
CA HIS A 308 -8.63 -18.18 25.12
C HIS A 308 -8.55 -19.69 24.83
N MET A 309 -7.64 -20.12 23.93
CA MET A 309 -7.56 -21.51 23.50
C MET A 309 -7.32 -22.50 24.65
N PRO A 310 -6.41 -22.25 25.61
CA PRO A 310 -6.22 -23.17 26.74
C PRO A 310 -7.50 -23.36 27.57
N SER A 311 -8.22 -22.28 27.88
CA SER A 311 -9.48 -22.34 28.63
C SER A 311 -10.57 -23.10 27.88
N LEU A 312 -10.63 -22.95 26.55
CA LEU A 312 -11.55 -23.74 25.72
C LEU A 312 -11.19 -25.24 25.77
N LEU A 313 -9.91 -25.60 25.67
CA LEU A 313 -9.48 -27.00 25.73
C LEU A 313 -9.78 -27.64 27.09
N GLU A 314 -9.64 -26.90 28.18
CA GLU A 314 -10.04 -27.34 29.53
C GLU A 314 -11.56 -27.60 29.62
N GLU A 315 -12.38 -26.72 29.07
CA GLU A 315 -13.84 -26.89 29.04
C GLU A 315 -14.27 -28.07 28.14
N ILE A 316 -13.59 -28.29 27.01
CA ILE A 316 -13.81 -29.46 26.16
C ILE A 316 -13.47 -30.75 26.91
N GLU A 317 -12.32 -30.79 27.57
CA GLU A 317 -11.89 -31.94 28.37
C GLU A 317 -12.89 -32.25 29.50
N LYS A 318 -13.36 -31.20 30.19
CA LYS A 318 -14.37 -31.33 31.24
C LYS A 318 -15.70 -31.87 30.69
N ALA A 319 -16.19 -31.34 29.58
CA ALA A 319 -17.43 -31.80 28.96
C ALA A 319 -17.31 -33.25 28.45
N TYR A 320 -16.14 -33.66 27.95
CA TYR A 320 -15.88 -35.06 27.57
C TYR A 320 -15.92 -36.00 28.77
N ARG A 321 -15.26 -35.64 29.89
CA ARG A 321 -15.31 -36.42 31.14
C ARG A 321 -16.71 -36.55 31.72
N GLN A 322 -17.57 -35.56 31.48
CA GLN A 322 -18.98 -35.58 31.87
C GLN A 322 -19.86 -36.43 30.92
N GLY A 323 -19.29 -37.05 29.89
CA GLY A 323 -20.01 -37.88 28.92
C GLY A 323 -20.90 -37.09 27.97
N GLN A 324 -20.68 -35.78 27.82
CA GLN A 324 -21.46 -34.96 26.88
C GLN A 324 -21.10 -35.29 25.43
N PHE A 325 -19.81 -35.52 25.15
CA PHE A 325 -19.31 -35.93 23.85
C PHE A 325 -19.25 -37.45 23.72
N LYS A 326 -19.62 -38.00 22.56
CA LYS A 326 -19.40 -39.41 22.23
C LYS A 326 -17.92 -39.68 21.97
N HIS A 327 -17.32 -38.84 21.12
CA HIS A 327 -15.89 -38.84 20.87
C HIS A 327 -15.33 -37.45 21.13
N LYS A 328 -14.17 -37.39 21.80
CA LYS A 328 -13.53 -36.12 22.13
C LYS A 328 -13.13 -35.39 20.83
N PRO A 329 -13.56 -34.13 20.64
CA PRO A 329 -13.08 -33.33 19.51
C PRO A 329 -11.57 -33.12 19.54
N VAL A 330 -10.92 -33.15 18.37
CA VAL A 330 -9.47 -33.01 18.22
C VAL A 330 -9.15 -31.67 17.57
N GLY A 331 -8.46 -30.78 18.28
CA GLY A 331 -8.01 -29.51 17.75
C GLY A 331 -7.38 -28.60 18.80
N PRO A 332 -6.87 -27.42 18.41
CA PRO A 332 -6.76 -26.94 17.02
C PRO A 332 -5.80 -27.82 16.21
N LEU A 333 -6.10 -28.12 14.93
CA LEU A 333 -5.34 -29.09 14.13
C LEU A 333 -3.84 -28.75 14.06
N GLY A 334 -3.51 -27.47 14.06
CA GLY A 334 -2.13 -26.97 14.05
C GLY A 334 -1.28 -27.45 15.23
N ALA A 335 -1.89 -27.80 16.37
CA ALA A 335 -1.19 -28.30 17.54
C ALA A 335 -0.77 -29.78 17.43
N PHE A 336 -1.28 -30.50 16.42
CA PHE A 336 -1.06 -31.93 16.20
C PHE A 336 -0.21 -32.20 14.95
N ILE A 337 0.43 -31.17 14.39
CA ILE A 337 1.23 -31.26 13.17
C ILE A 337 2.61 -30.66 13.39
N HIS A 338 3.63 -31.38 12.95
CA HIS A 338 5.03 -31.03 13.18
C HIS A 338 5.80 -31.11 11.85
N PRO A 339 6.30 -29.98 11.33
CA PRO A 339 7.19 -30.00 10.17
C PRO A 339 8.47 -30.78 10.46
N LYS A 340 8.82 -31.73 9.59
CA LYS A 340 10.10 -32.46 9.67
C LYS A 340 11.27 -31.55 9.31
N ASP A 341 11.07 -30.68 8.32
CA ASP A 341 12.02 -29.65 7.92
C ASP A 341 11.50 -28.26 8.35
N PRO A 342 12.17 -27.58 9.31
CA PRO A 342 11.78 -26.25 9.76
C PRO A 342 11.70 -25.20 8.66
N GLU A 343 12.52 -25.30 7.60
CA GLU A 343 12.51 -24.33 6.49
C GLU A 343 11.17 -24.33 5.75
N LEU A 344 10.49 -25.48 5.70
CA LEU A 344 9.22 -25.64 5.01
C LEU A 344 8.00 -25.19 5.85
N SER A 345 8.21 -24.71 7.07
CA SER A 345 7.11 -24.32 7.99
C SER A 345 6.21 -23.25 7.37
N LEU A 346 6.79 -22.24 6.70
CA LEU A 346 6.03 -21.17 6.04
C LEU A 346 5.19 -21.73 4.89
N ALA A 347 5.78 -22.57 4.05
CA ALA A 347 5.12 -23.23 2.93
C ALA A 347 3.92 -24.07 3.40
N ILE A 348 4.10 -24.82 4.50
CA ILE A 348 3.04 -25.64 5.10
C ILE A 348 1.94 -24.76 5.69
N GLU A 349 2.27 -23.70 6.42
CA GLU A 349 1.28 -22.77 6.96
C GLU A 349 0.50 -22.05 5.87
N ALA A 350 1.17 -21.60 4.80
CA ALA A 350 0.53 -20.99 3.62
C ALA A 350 -0.41 -21.98 2.91
N CYS A 351 -0.05 -23.26 2.89
CA CYS A 351 -0.90 -24.33 2.39
C CYS A 351 -2.15 -24.52 3.26
N LEU A 352 -1.98 -24.65 4.58
CA LEU A 352 -3.07 -24.98 5.51
C LEU A 352 -3.98 -23.77 5.82
N LYS A 353 -3.47 -22.54 5.76
CA LYS A 353 -4.22 -21.30 6.03
C LYS A 353 -4.96 -21.38 7.37
N THR A 354 -6.26 -21.09 7.39
CA THR A 354 -7.10 -21.11 8.60
C THR A 354 -7.36 -22.51 9.16
N LEU A 355 -7.02 -23.57 8.40
CA LEU A 355 -7.22 -24.96 8.82
C LEU A 355 -6.38 -25.32 10.07
N VAL A 356 -5.28 -24.61 10.31
CA VAL A 356 -4.47 -24.79 11.54
C VAL A 356 -5.26 -24.51 12.82
N HIS A 357 -6.32 -23.69 12.75
CA HIS A 357 -7.19 -23.39 13.89
C HIS A 357 -8.38 -24.35 14.01
N ALA A 358 -8.62 -25.17 13.00
CA ALA A 358 -9.82 -25.98 12.92
C ALA A 358 -9.87 -27.06 14.01
N PHE A 359 -11.07 -27.56 14.30
CA PHE A 359 -11.30 -28.72 15.15
C PHE A 359 -11.94 -29.82 14.33
N CYS A 360 -11.57 -31.08 14.60
CA CYS A 360 -12.17 -32.26 14.00
C CYS A 360 -13.12 -32.92 15.02
N CYS A 361 -14.36 -33.17 14.60
CA CYS A 361 -15.34 -33.94 15.36
C CYS A 361 -15.70 -35.23 14.59
N ASP A 362 -15.95 -36.30 15.33
CA ASP A 362 -16.36 -37.58 14.73
C ASP A 362 -17.75 -37.52 14.08
N ASN A 363 -18.67 -36.76 14.68
CA ASN A 363 -20.07 -36.72 14.30
C ASN A 363 -20.72 -35.34 14.55
N HIS A 364 -21.90 -35.12 13.95
CA HIS A 364 -22.65 -33.87 14.06
C HIS A 364 -23.25 -33.61 15.46
N SER A 365 -23.44 -34.63 16.30
CA SER A 365 -23.87 -34.39 17.70
C SER A 365 -22.75 -33.71 18.49
N ASP A 366 -21.52 -34.22 18.37
CA ASP A 366 -20.36 -33.65 19.04
C ASP A 366 -20.02 -32.26 18.47
N GLU A 367 -20.19 -32.05 17.17
CA GLU A 367 -20.08 -30.72 16.54
C GLU A 367 -20.97 -29.68 17.26
N LYS A 368 -22.25 -29.98 17.50
CA LYS A 368 -23.19 -29.03 18.13
C LYS A 368 -22.76 -28.65 19.54
N ILE A 369 -22.26 -29.62 20.31
CA ILE A 369 -21.77 -29.37 21.68
C ILE A 369 -20.52 -28.49 21.63
N LEU A 370 -19.58 -28.79 20.72
CA LEU A 370 -18.39 -27.97 20.56
C LEU A 370 -18.73 -26.53 20.13
N GLN A 371 -19.69 -26.36 19.22
CA GLN A 371 -20.19 -25.03 18.81
C GLN A 371 -20.75 -24.25 20.01
N GLN A 372 -21.50 -24.91 20.91
CA GLN A 372 -22.03 -24.29 22.13
C GLN A 372 -20.94 -23.92 23.14
N LEU A 373 -19.87 -24.71 23.25
CA LEU A 373 -18.72 -24.34 24.10
C LEU A 373 -17.95 -23.16 23.50
N MET A 374 -17.72 -23.16 22.19
CA MET A 374 -17.00 -22.09 21.49
C MET A 374 -17.74 -20.74 21.53
N SER A 375 -19.07 -20.72 21.55
CA SER A 375 -19.85 -19.48 21.57
C SER A 375 -19.62 -18.61 22.82
N LYS A 376 -19.09 -19.20 23.90
CA LYS A 376 -18.67 -18.47 25.12
C LYS A 376 -17.42 -17.63 24.92
N TYR A 377 -16.56 -18.01 23.96
CA TYR A 377 -15.23 -17.44 23.76
C TYR A 377 -15.10 -16.66 22.45
N TYR A 378 -15.91 -16.97 21.44
CA TYR A 378 -15.84 -16.36 20.13
C TYR A 378 -17.14 -15.59 19.81
N PRO A 379 -17.03 -14.35 19.30
CA PRO A 379 -18.19 -13.64 18.78
C PRO A 379 -18.75 -14.34 17.53
N HIS A 380 -20.01 -14.07 17.21
CA HIS A 380 -20.66 -14.63 16.03
C HIS A 380 -19.84 -14.35 14.76
N GLY A 381 -19.55 -15.41 13.99
CA GLY A 381 -18.79 -15.34 12.74
C GLY A 381 -17.27 -15.42 12.87
N ALA A 382 -16.70 -15.35 14.07
CA ALA A 382 -15.23 -15.36 14.28
C ALA A 382 -14.70 -16.70 14.83
N ARG A 383 -15.55 -17.72 14.96
CA ARG A 383 -15.15 -19.03 15.52
C ARG A 383 -14.27 -19.83 14.54
N PRO A 384 -13.36 -20.67 15.05
CA PRO A 384 -12.66 -21.65 14.22
C PRO A 384 -13.63 -22.62 13.52
N SER A 385 -13.21 -23.16 12.37
CA SER A 385 -13.99 -24.16 11.65
C SER A 385 -14.04 -25.48 12.44
N ILE A 386 -15.19 -26.14 12.40
CA ILE A 386 -15.36 -27.49 12.94
C ILE A 386 -15.65 -28.40 11.75
N ILE A 387 -14.81 -29.41 11.59
CA ILE A 387 -14.86 -30.37 10.49
C ILE A 387 -15.40 -31.67 11.06
N VAL A 388 -16.48 -32.16 10.48
CA VAL A 388 -17.06 -33.45 10.86
C VAL A 388 -16.48 -34.52 9.95
N ASN A 389 -15.69 -35.42 10.53
CA ASN A 389 -15.07 -36.54 9.84
C ASN A 389 -14.99 -37.72 10.80
N THR A 390 -15.58 -38.85 10.42
CA THR A 390 -15.61 -40.05 11.27
C THR A 390 -14.19 -40.50 11.60
N PHE A 391 -13.94 -40.75 12.86
CA PHE A 391 -12.62 -41.12 13.35
C PHE A 391 -12.31 -42.57 12.95
N HIS A 392 -11.11 -42.75 12.42
CA HIS A 392 -10.55 -44.04 12.03
C HIS A 392 -9.21 -44.21 12.71
N ASP A 393 -8.88 -45.44 13.09
CA ASP A 393 -7.61 -45.75 13.77
C ASP A 393 -6.38 -45.70 12.85
N LYS A 394 -6.60 -45.77 11.53
CA LYS A 394 -5.54 -45.80 10.51
C LYS A 394 -5.67 -44.62 9.55
N ILE A 395 -4.51 -44.14 9.10
CA ILE A 395 -4.42 -43.16 8.02
C ILE A 395 -4.88 -43.81 6.72
N TYR A 396 -5.60 -43.07 5.88
CA TYR A 396 -6.04 -43.56 4.57
C TYR A 396 -4.87 -44.00 3.68
N ASP A 397 -5.10 -45.06 2.90
CA ASP A 397 -4.13 -45.49 1.89
C ASP A 397 -4.18 -44.54 0.69
N ILE A 398 -3.14 -43.72 0.56
CA ILE A 398 -3.00 -42.70 -0.48
C ILE A 398 -2.02 -43.10 -1.59
N ARG A 399 -1.58 -44.38 -1.67
CA ARG A 399 -0.59 -44.83 -2.66
C ARG A 399 -0.98 -44.50 -4.10
N HIS A 400 -2.25 -44.63 -4.45
CA HIS A 400 -2.77 -44.40 -5.80
C HIS A 400 -3.21 -42.95 -6.06
N SER A 401 -3.52 -42.20 -5.01
CA SER A 401 -4.12 -40.87 -5.09
C SER A 401 -3.17 -39.73 -4.75
N GLY A 402 -2.08 -40.01 -4.03
CA GLY A 402 -1.04 -39.05 -3.66
C GLY A 402 -0.06 -38.75 -4.80
N VAL A 403 0.60 -37.60 -4.68
CA VAL A 403 1.74 -37.24 -5.52
C VAL A 403 3.00 -37.96 -5.04
N HIS A 404 3.77 -38.49 -5.98
CA HIS A 404 5.08 -39.09 -5.71
C HIS A 404 6.12 -38.39 -6.57
N HIS A 405 7.11 -37.76 -5.94
CA HIS A 405 8.24 -37.11 -6.61
C HIS A 405 9.55 -37.50 -5.91
N PRO A 406 10.64 -37.81 -6.64
CA PRO A 406 11.88 -38.29 -6.05
C PRO A 406 12.62 -37.24 -5.21
N GLU A 407 12.54 -35.96 -5.59
CA GLU A 407 13.27 -34.87 -4.94
C GLU A 407 12.42 -34.04 -3.97
N PHE A 408 11.09 -34.00 -4.14
CA PHE A 408 10.22 -33.04 -3.46
C PHE A 408 9.15 -33.77 -2.66
N PRO A 409 9.06 -33.57 -1.33
CA PRO A 409 8.05 -34.22 -0.53
C PRO A 409 6.66 -33.62 -0.79
N SER A 410 5.62 -34.40 -0.53
CA SER A 410 4.28 -33.84 -0.39
C SER A 410 4.12 -33.23 1.01
N VAL A 411 3.11 -32.37 1.19
CA VAL A 411 2.81 -31.82 2.52
C VAL A 411 2.54 -32.95 3.52
N LEU A 412 1.87 -34.03 3.10
CA LEU A 412 1.65 -35.19 3.95
C LEU A 412 2.96 -35.88 4.38
N THR A 413 3.91 -36.07 3.48
CA THR A 413 5.17 -36.77 3.82
C THR A 413 6.16 -35.88 4.57
N ALA A 414 6.07 -34.56 4.38
CA ALA A 414 6.87 -33.55 5.08
C ALA A 414 6.44 -33.30 6.54
N LEU A 415 5.26 -33.80 6.93
CA LEU A 415 4.72 -33.65 8.28
C LEU A 415 4.88 -34.93 9.10
N GLU A 416 5.07 -34.75 10.41
CA GLU A 416 4.76 -35.72 11.45
C GLU A 416 3.42 -35.29 12.08
N ILE A 417 2.42 -36.17 12.05
CA ILE A 417 1.03 -35.84 12.42
C ILE A 417 0.58 -36.75 13.56
N ASP A 418 0.09 -36.14 14.63
CA ASP A 418 -0.38 -36.85 15.81
C ASP A 418 -1.82 -37.33 15.60
N GLY A 419 -1.96 -38.64 15.40
CA GLY A 419 -3.25 -39.32 15.29
C GLY A 419 -3.84 -39.35 13.88
N ALA A 420 -4.43 -40.50 13.54
CA ALA A 420 -5.02 -40.72 12.23
C ALA A 420 -6.20 -39.80 11.91
N ALA A 421 -6.98 -39.38 12.92
CA ALA A 421 -8.10 -38.45 12.74
C ALA A 421 -7.65 -37.10 12.16
N VAL A 422 -6.51 -36.55 12.60
CA VAL A 422 -5.95 -35.29 12.11
C VAL A 422 -5.43 -35.47 10.68
N ALA A 423 -4.64 -36.52 10.43
CA ALA A 423 -4.11 -36.80 9.09
C ALA A 423 -5.23 -36.98 8.06
N ASN A 424 -6.23 -37.81 8.37
CA ASN A 424 -7.38 -38.07 7.50
C ASN A 424 -8.24 -36.83 7.28
N CYS A 425 -8.38 -35.97 8.31
CA CYS A 425 -9.06 -34.68 8.18
C CYS A 425 -8.34 -33.76 7.18
N LEU A 426 -7.01 -33.64 7.28
CA LEU A 426 -6.21 -32.80 6.38
C LEU A 426 -6.21 -33.35 4.94
N ILE A 427 -6.18 -34.67 4.78
CA ILE A 427 -6.32 -35.34 3.48
C ILE A 427 -7.69 -35.01 2.86
N ASN A 428 -8.78 -35.18 3.61
CA ASN A 428 -10.14 -34.96 3.11
C ASN A 428 -10.40 -33.49 2.75
N VAL A 429 -10.00 -32.56 3.61
CA VAL A 429 -10.35 -31.14 3.44
C VAL A 429 -9.38 -30.41 2.53
N ARG A 430 -8.06 -30.63 2.71
CA ARG A 430 -7.03 -29.88 1.99
C ARG A 430 -6.37 -30.68 0.87
N GLY A 431 -6.43 -32.01 0.90
CA GLY A 431 -5.74 -32.87 -0.07
C GLY A 431 -4.23 -32.76 0.05
N ILE A 432 -3.69 -32.75 1.28
CA ILE A 432 -2.25 -32.53 1.56
C ILE A 432 -1.33 -33.58 0.90
N GLU A 433 -1.87 -34.73 0.54
CA GLU A 433 -1.19 -35.79 -0.21
C GLU A 433 -0.97 -35.45 -1.69
N LYS A 434 -1.61 -34.39 -2.21
CA LYS A 434 -1.54 -33.93 -3.60
C LYS A 434 -0.81 -32.59 -3.76
N VAL A 435 -0.17 -32.11 -2.70
CA VAL A 435 0.51 -30.81 -2.66
C VAL A 435 2.01 -31.03 -2.48
N LEU A 436 2.85 -30.50 -3.37
CA LEU A 436 4.31 -30.58 -3.24
C LEU A 436 4.89 -29.38 -2.49
N LEU A 437 6.05 -29.60 -1.86
CA LEU A 437 6.87 -28.55 -1.26
C LEU A 437 8.19 -28.44 -2.02
N ILE A 438 8.45 -27.30 -2.65
CA ILE A 438 9.61 -27.09 -3.52
C ILE A 438 10.33 -25.81 -3.09
N LYS A 439 11.49 -25.93 -2.43
CA LYS A 439 12.16 -24.79 -1.79
C LYS A 439 12.40 -23.60 -2.74
N SER A 440 12.87 -23.85 -3.97
CA SER A 440 13.19 -22.80 -4.94
C SER A 440 12.00 -22.45 -5.83
N SER A 441 11.70 -21.15 -5.93
CA SER A 441 10.64 -20.60 -6.80
C SER A 441 10.89 -20.88 -8.29
N CYS A 442 12.15 -20.88 -8.74
CA CYS A 442 12.51 -21.23 -10.11
C CYS A 442 12.25 -22.71 -10.41
N LYS A 443 12.74 -23.61 -9.54
CA LYS A 443 12.45 -25.06 -9.65
C LYS A 443 10.96 -25.36 -9.56
N ALA A 444 10.22 -24.64 -8.71
CA ALA A 444 8.78 -24.84 -8.58
C ALA A 444 8.05 -24.52 -9.89
N ARG A 445 8.45 -23.46 -10.59
CA ARG A 445 7.93 -23.14 -11.93
C ARG A 445 8.33 -24.20 -12.96
N GLU A 446 9.59 -24.66 -12.94
CA GLU A 446 10.06 -25.71 -13.83
C GLU A 446 9.23 -26.99 -13.70
N VAL A 447 9.08 -27.49 -12.46
CA VAL A 447 8.38 -28.74 -12.15
C VAL A 447 6.88 -28.65 -12.42
N MET A 448 6.27 -27.51 -12.15
CA MET A 448 4.82 -27.36 -12.24
C MET A 448 4.33 -26.79 -13.58
N GLN A 449 5.13 -25.98 -14.27
CA GLN A 449 4.67 -25.16 -15.42
C GLN A 449 5.44 -25.41 -16.72
N SER A 450 6.73 -25.79 -16.67
CA SER A 450 7.50 -26.07 -17.89
C SER A 450 7.06 -27.38 -18.55
N ASN A 451 6.58 -28.34 -17.77
CA ASN A 451 5.94 -29.57 -18.22
C ASN A 451 4.57 -29.72 -17.55
N ASN A 452 3.84 -30.80 -17.87
CA ASN A 452 2.70 -31.16 -17.07
C ASN A 452 3.14 -31.47 -15.62
N PRO A 453 2.40 -30.99 -14.59
CA PRO A 453 2.69 -31.32 -13.21
C PRO A 453 2.82 -32.83 -12.99
N PRO A 454 3.61 -33.26 -11.98
CA PRO A 454 3.69 -34.66 -11.60
C PRO A 454 2.30 -35.28 -11.40
N LYS A 455 2.15 -36.57 -11.70
CA LYS A 455 0.86 -37.26 -11.58
C LYS A 455 0.28 -37.06 -10.17
N ASN A 456 -1.02 -36.74 -10.12
CA ASN A 456 -1.77 -36.42 -8.91
C ASN A 456 -1.34 -35.14 -8.17
N CYS A 457 -0.37 -34.38 -8.66
CA CYS A 457 0.00 -33.09 -8.09
C CYS A 457 -1.02 -32.01 -8.48
N ARG A 458 -1.64 -31.37 -7.49
CA ARG A 458 -2.60 -30.28 -7.72
C ARG A 458 -1.92 -28.91 -7.73
N GLU A 459 -0.99 -28.71 -6.82
CA GLU A 459 -0.31 -27.43 -6.57
C GLU A 459 1.00 -27.69 -5.79
N ALA A 460 1.88 -26.70 -5.77
CA ALA A 460 3.09 -26.72 -4.97
C ALA A 460 3.24 -25.43 -4.17
N PHE A 461 3.96 -25.49 -3.05
CA PHE A 461 4.34 -24.31 -2.28
C PHE A 461 5.86 -24.16 -2.20
N THR A 462 6.34 -22.93 -2.30
CA THR A 462 7.76 -22.59 -2.12
C THR A 462 8.09 -22.32 -0.66
N VAL A 463 9.38 -22.24 -0.32
CA VAL A 463 9.83 -21.89 1.04
C VAL A 463 9.34 -20.52 1.48
N GLU A 464 9.14 -19.60 0.52
CA GLU A 464 8.61 -18.25 0.72
C GLU A 464 7.07 -18.23 0.90
N GLY A 465 6.43 -19.39 0.76
CA GLY A 465 4.98 -19.54 0.84
C GLY A 465 4.25 -19.32 -0.48
N ASP A 466 4.97 -19.11 -1.59
CA ASP A 466 4.35 -18.86 -2.89
C ASP A 466 3.61 -20.11 -3.37
N GLN A 467 2.43 -19.89 -3.96
CA GLN A 467 1.56 -20.95 -4.41
C GLN A 467 1.67 -21.11 -5.93
N VAL A 468 2.08 -22.31 -6.36
CA VAL A 468 2.35 -22.63 -7.76
C VAL A 468 1.37 -23.67 -8.27
N PHE A 469 0.65 -23.32 -9.34
CA PHE A 469 -0.21 -24.20 -10.11
C PHE A 469 0.37 -24.41 -11.50
N ASN A 470 -0.19 -25.36 -12.26
CA ASN A 470 0.19 -25.68 -13.64
C ASN A 470 0.35 -24.44 -14.55
N ARG A 471 -0.56 -23.46 -14.41
CA ARG A 471 -0.58 -22.26 -15.27
C ARG A 471 -0.62 -20.94 -14.51
N ARG A 472 -0.47 -20.97 -13.19
CA ARG A 472 -0.65 -19.80 -12.33
C ARG A 472 0.38 -19.80 -11.23
N TYR A 473 0.86 -18.62 -10.87
CA TYR A 473 1.82 -18.40 -9.81
C TYR A 473 1.30 -17.26 -8.94
N TYR A 474 1.17 -17.49 -7.64
CA TYR A 474 0.73 -16.49 -6.68
C TYR A 474 1.82 -16.30 -5.62
N SER A 475 2.29 -15.07 -5.48
CA SER A 475 3.21 -14.73 -4.40
C SER A 475 2.49 -14.70 -3.05
N SER A 476 3.23 -15.05 -2.00
CA SER A 476 2.73 -15.11 -0.63
C SER A 476 2.68 -13.73 0.02
N ASP A 477 1.59 -13.45 0.71
CA ASP A 477 1.52 -12.33 1.68
C ASP A 477 2.06 -12.73 3.07
N TYR A 478 2.37 -14.02 3.27
CA TYR A 478 2.93 -14.51 4.53
C TYR A 478 4.43 -14.26 4.56
N LEU A 479 4.88 -13.36 5.44
CA LEU A 479 6.29 -13.05 5.61
C LEU A 479 7.04 -14.10 6.43
N ARG A 480 6.36 -14.81 7.33
CA ARG A 480 6.98 -15.76 8.27
C ARG A 480 5.98 -16.78 8.85
N PRO A 481 6.44 -17.98 9.26
CA PRO A 481 5.59 -18.97 9.91
C PRO A 481 5.23 -18.51 11.34
N LYS A 482 3.94 -18.55 11.68
CA LYS A 482 3.38 -18.08 12.95
C LYS A 482 3.06 -19.23 13.91
N TYR A 483 2.63 -20.38 13.41
CA TYR A 483 2.06 -21.47 14.21
C TYR A 483 2.96 -22.69 14.34
N LEU A 484 3.71 -23.02 13.29
CA LEU A 484 4.54 -24.22 13.18
C LEU A 484 6.04 -23.91 13.34
N SER A 485 6.41 -22.63 13.41
CA SER A 485 7.78 -22.22 13.73
C SER A 485 8.22 -22.74 15.10
N LYS A 486 9.44 -23.29 15.18
CA LYS A 486 10.13 -23.66 16.43
C LYS A 486 10.93 -22.50 17.02
N ASP A 487 11.20 -21.44 16.25
CA ASP A 487 12.07 -20.33 16.67
C ASP A 487 11.25 -19.11 17.11
N VAL A 488 10.48 -19.30 18.18
CA VAL A 488 9.70 -18.21 18.82
C VAL A 488 10.65 -17.21 19.50
N GLU A 489 11.86 -17.64 19.89
CA GLU A 489 12.83 -16.81 20.60
C GLU A 489 13.46 -15.74 19.68
N ALA A 490 13.83 -16.11 18.45
CA ALA A 490 14.29 -15.14 17.47
C ALA A 490 13.19 -14.13 17.11
N GLU A 491 11.93 -14.57 17.01
CA GLU A 491 10.79 -13.69 16.74
C GLU A 491 10.56 -12.69 17.89
N ILE A 492 10.64 -13.15 19.14
CA ILE A 492 10.57 -12.28 20.32
C ILE A 492 11.70 -11.26 20.29
N SER A 493 12.95 -11.67 20.06
CA SER A 493 14.11 -10.78 20.02
C SER A 493 13.98 -9.71 18.93
N LEU A 494 13.54 -10.09 17.73
CA LEU A 494 13.33 -9.15 16.63
C LEU A 494 12.22 -8.14 16.95
N LEU A 495 11.09 -8.61 17.49
CA LEU A 495 9.96 -7.75 17.84
C LEU A 495 10.30 -6.84 19.04
N GLU A 496 11.13 -7.29 19.98
CA GLU A 496 11.68 -6.47 21.07
C GLU A 496 12.51 -5.31 20.52
N ASN A 497 13.38 -5.57 19.54
CA ASN A 497 14.16 -4.53 18.86
C ASN A 497 13.27 -3.53 18.12
N GLU A 498 12.23 -4.01 17.41
CA GLU A 498 11.26 -3.13 16.77
C GLU A 498 10.49 -2.26 17.78
N VAL A 499 10.04 -2.85 18.88
CA VAL A 499 9.36 -2.13 19.97
C VAL A 499 10.28 -1.08 20.60
N ALA A 500 11.56 -1.40 20.83
CA ALA A 500 12.54 -0.46 21.34
C ALA A 500 12.77 0.72 20.37
N SER A 501 12.91 0.42 19.07
CA SER A 501 13.05 1.43 18.02
C SER A 501 11.82 2.35 17.95
N ARG A 502 10.60 1.78 17.95
CA ARG A 502 9.35 2.57 17.95
C ARG A 502 9.18 3.39 19.22
N LYS A 503 9.58 2.89 20.40
CA LYS A 503 9.59 3.67 21.64
C LYS A 503 10.52 4.87 21.55
N ALA A 504 11.72 4.70 21.00
CA ALA A 504 12.66 5.79 20.80
C ALA A 504 12.11 6.85 19.82
N GLN A 505 11.47 6.39 18.73
CA GLN A 505 10.79 7.28 17.78
C GLN A 505 9.66 8.07 18.45
N LEU A 506 8.82 7.41 19.26
CA LEU A 506 7.74 8.06 19.99
C LEU A 506 8.28 9.11 20.97
N ALA A 507 9.32 8.78 21.75
CA ALA A 507 9.94 9.73 22.67
C ALA A 507 10.50 10.96 21.95
N ALA A 508 11.17 10.76 20.81
CA ALA A 508 11.68 11.85 19.98
C ALA A 508 10.56 12.70 19.36
N SER A 509 9.42 12.09 19.00
CA SER A 509 8.23 12.80 18.52
C SER A 509 7.60 13.66 19.62
N GLN A 510 7.44 13.09 20.81
CA GLN A 510 6.90 13.79 21.99
C GLN A 510 7.77 14.97 22.41
N GLN A 511 9.08 14.81 22.37
CA GLN A 511 10.01 15.91 22.64
C GLN A 511 9.83 17.05 21.62
N ARG A 512 9.73 16.72 20.32
CA ARG A 512 9.46 17.72 19.28
C ARG A 512 8.12 18.43 19.48
N LEU A 513 7.05 17.68 19.76
CA LEU A 513 5.74 18.25 20.09
C LEU A 513 5.82 19.25 21.25
N SER A 514 6.54 18.89 22.32
CA SER A 514 6.70 19.79 23.48
C SER A 514 7.49 21.07 23.14
N SER A 515 8.51 20.96 22.27
CA SER A 515 9.28 22.12 21.80
C SER A 515 8.42 23.06 20.96
N THR A 516 7.72 22.52 19.97
CA THR A 516 6.82 23.29 19.10
C THR A 516 5.68 23.93 19.88
N GLU A 517 5.13 23.25 20.88
CA GLU A 517 4.10 23.82 21.76
C GLU A 517 4.65 25.01 22.59
N ASN A 518 5.88 24.90 23.08
CA ASN A 518 6.53 26.00 23.79
C ASN A 518 6.82 27.19 22.87
N GLU A 519 7.26 26.96 21.63
CA GLU A 519 7.46 28.01 20.62
C GLU A 519 6.15 28.72 20.27
N ILE A 520 5.04 27.98 20.15
CA ILE A 520 3.70 28.57 19.95
C ILE A 520 3.35 29.48 21.13
N LYS A 521 3.51 29.01 22.38
CA LYS A 521 3.21 29.80 23.59
C LYS A 521 4.08 31.05 23.70
N GLN A 522 5.37 30.94 23.38
CA GLN A 522 6.29 32.09 23.38
C GLN A 522 5.87 33.12 22.33
N ASN A 523 5.61 32.70 21.10
CA ASN A 523 5.17 33.60 20.04
C ASN A 523 3.81 34.24 20.33
N GLU A 524 2.86 33.50 20.92
CA GLU A 524 1.57 34.05 21.38
C GLU A 524 1.76 35.11 22.47
N SER A 525 2.71 34.91 23.39
CA SER A 525 3.06 35.89 24.42
C SER A 525 3.70 37.15 23.83
N HIS A 526 4.63 37.00 22.88
CA HIS A 526 5.23 38.14 22.16
C HIS A 526 4.16 38.93 21.39
N LEU A 527 3.30 38.25 20.64
CA LEU A 527 2.19 38.87 19.93
C LEU A 527 1.26 39.63 20.89
N HIS A 528 0.99 39.10 22.08
CA HIS A 528 0.20 39.78 23.09
C HIS A 528 0.86 41.07 23.59
N HIS A 529 2.16 41.03 23.91
CA HIS A 529 2.91 42.21 24.36
C HIS A 529 2.95 43.29 23.27
N HIS A 530 3.24 42.93 22.02
CA HIS A 530 3.26 43.88 20.91
C HIS A 530 1.88 44.50 20.64
N ARG A 531 0.78 43.74 20.79
CA ARG A 531 -0.59 44.29 20.73
C ARG A 531 -0.87 45.30 21.84
N GLN A 532 -0.33 45.11 23.04
CA GLN A 532 -0.46 46.10 24.12
C GLN A 532 0.36 47.36 23.81
N HIS A 533 1.61 47.20 23.36
CA HIS A 533 2.48 48.33 23.00
C HIS A 533 1.90 49.16 21.84
N GLN A 534 1.33 48.52 20.83
CA GLN A 534 0.66 49.20 19.72
C GLN A 534 -0.49 50.09 20.22
N LYS A 535 -1.31 49.61 21.17
CA LYS A 535 -2.39 50.42 21.77
C LYS A 535 -1.85 51.62 22.53
N GLU A 536 -0.74 51.46 23.26
CA GLU A 536 -0.10 52.58 23.96
C GLU A 536 0.46 53.62 22.98
N LEU A 537 1.12 53.19 21.91
CA LEU A 537 1.62 54.05 20.84
C LEU A 537 0.48 54.84 20.20
N GLN A 538 -0.65 54.19 19.86
CA GLN A 538 -1.82 54.87 19.30
C GLN A 538 -2.37 55.96 20.23
N ILE A 539 -2.38 55.74 21.54
CA ILE A 539 -2.79 56.76 22.52
C ILE A 539 -1.79 57.93 22.51
N ARG A 540 -0.48 57.67 22.48
CA ARG A 540 0.57 58.72 22.44
C ARG A 540 0.53 59.53 21.14
N ILE A 541 0.32 58.87 20.00
CA ILE A 541 0.15 59.52 18.69
C ILE A 541 -1.05 60.47 18.74
N ARG A 542 -2.21 60.02 19.22
CA ARG A 542 -3.41 60.87 19.36
C ARG A 542 -3.18 62.08 20.27
N ARG A 543 -2.50 61.90 21.41
CA ARG A 543 -2.17 63.00 22.34
C ARG A 543 -1.23 64.03 21.70
N THR A 544 -0.16 63.57 21.05
CA THR A 544 0.83 64.44 20.42
C THR A 544 0.22 65.19 19.22
N ALA A 545 -0.68 64.53 18.46
CA ALA A 545 -1.42 65.16 17.38
C ALA A 545 -2.33 66.29 17.90
N ALA A 546 -3.07 66.04 18.99
CA ALA A 546 -3.93 67.04 19.61
C ALA A 546 -3.14 68.25 20.12
N GLU A 547 -1.97 68.04 20.74
CA GLU A 547 -1.09 69.12 21.23
C GLU A 547 -0.55 70.00 20.08
N ILE A 548 -0.24 69.40 18.92
CA ILE A 548 0.14 70.14 17.71
C ILE A 548 -1.04 70.99 17.22
N THR A 549 -2.25 70.40 17.14
CA THR A 549 -3.46 71.12 16.69
C THR A 549 -3.84 72.26 17.64
N GLU A 550 -3.69 72.10 18.95
CA GLU A 550 -3.92 73.19 19.91
C GLU A 550 -2.93 74.36 19.71
N LEU A 551 -1.64 74.06 19.52
CA LEU A 551 -0.63 75.08 19.27
C LEU A 551 -0.82 75.80 17.93
N GLU A 552 -1.27 75.08 16.89
CA GLU A 552 -1.58 75.64 15.57
C GLU A 552 -2.88 76.48 15.58
N ASN A 553 -3.89 76.12 16.37
CA ASN A 553 -5.14 76.88 16.49
C ASN A 553 -4.96 78.21 17.26
N VAL A 554 -4.01 78.29 18.20
CA VAL A 554 -3.67 79.55 18.89
C VAL A 554 -3.06 80.57 17.91
N ASP A 555 -2.36 80.12 16.87
CA ASP A 555 -1.84 80.99 15.80
C ASP A 555 -2.98 81.59 14.95
N GLU A 556 -4.03 80.84 14.61
CA GLU A 556 -5.17 81.37 13.84
C GLU A 556 -5.94 82.47 14.61
N ILE A 557 -6.11 82.31 15.92
CA ILE A 557 -6.81 83.29 16.77
C ILE A 557 -6.01 84.59 16.89
N GLN A 558 -4.67 84.54 17.02
CA GLN A 558 -3.81 85.73 17.03
C GLN A 558 -3.70 86.40 15.64
N TYR A 559 -3.70 85.63 14.55
CA TYR A 559 -3.71 86.17 13.18
C TYR A 559 -5.05 86.85 12.83
N MET A 560 -6.17 86.39 13.40
CA MET A 560 -7.46 87.08 13.27
C MET A 560 -7.47 88.43 14.03
N ASP A 561 -6.85 88.51 15.21
CA ASP A 561 -6.80 89.74 16.02
C ASP A 561 -5.95 90.85 15.34
N ILE A 562 -4.84 90.47 14.70
CA ILE A 562 -3.99 91.40 13.93
C ILE A 562 -4.69 91.89 12.65
N ARG A 563 -5.54 91.07 12.02
CA ARG A 563 -6.32 91.48 10.83
C ARG A 563 -7.49 92.42 11.17
N VAL A 564 -8.02 92.37 12.39
CA VAL A 564 -9.07 93.30 12.86
C VAL A 564 -8.49 94.68 13.20
N LEU A 565 -7.22 94.76 13.62
CA LEU A 565 -6.55 96.03 13.93
C LEU A 565 -6.07 96.83 12.70
N VAL A 566 -5.91 96.20 11.53
CA VAL A 566 -5.43 96.86 10.30
C VAL A 566 -6.58 97.38 9.40
N ARG A 567 -7.86 97.21 9.81
CA ARG A 567 -9.03 97.56 8.98
C ARG A 567 -9.82 98.80 9.43
N LYS A 568 -9.12 99.81 9.96
CA LYS A 568 -9.64 101.17 10.11
C LYS A 568 -8.61 102.18 9.59
N ASP A 569 -8.66 102.44 8.28
CA ASP A 569 -8.41 103.76 7.71
C ASP A 569 -9.06 103.80 6.31
N TYR A 570 -10.07 104.65 6.16
CA TYR A 570 -10.80 104.93 4.92
C TYR A 570 -9.98 105.90 4.03
N PRO A 571 -9.98 105.74 2.69
CA PRO A 571 -9.53 106.79 1.78
C PRO A 571 -10.69 107.69 1.32
N ILE A 572 -10.51 109.01 1.40
CA ILE A 572 -11.36 110.01 0.75
C ILE A 572 -10.65 110.52 -0.53
N LEU A 573 -11.27 110.18 -1.66
CA LEU A 573 -11.38 110.81 -2.99
C LEU A 573 -10.52 112.03 -3.35
N SER A 574 -9.94 112.00 -4.57
CA SER A 574 -9.99 113.15 -5.50
C SER A 574 -9.78 112.73 -6.96
N ASN A 575 -10.75 113.09 -7.81
CA ASN A 575 -10.73 113.04 -9.27
C ASN A 575 -9.79 114.11 -9.84
N LYS A 576 -9.02 113.78 -10.89
CA LYS A 576 -8.61 114.69 -11.97
C LYS A 576 -8.18 113.91 -13.22
N ASP A 577 -9.11 113.85 -14.18
CA ASP A 577 -9.00 114.14 -15.62
C ASP A 577 -7.81 113.69 -16.51
N VAL A 578 -8.23 113.03 -17.60
CA VAL A 578 -7.84 113.19 -19.03
C VAL A 578 -6.58 112.47 -19.55
N GLY A 579 -6.83 111.30 -20.18
CA GLY A 579 -6.69 111.05 -21.63
C GLY A 579 -5.35 111.23 -22.35
N LYS A 580 -4.85 110.17 -22.99
CA LYS A 580 -4.72 110.03 -24.47
C LYS A 580 -4.06 108.69 -24.88
N TYR A 581 -4.67 108.10 -25.89
CA TYR A 581 -4.26 106.98 -26.78
C TYR A 581 -3.14 107.42 -27.76
N PRO A 582 -2.53 106.54 -28.61
CA PRO A 582 -3.02 105.27 -29.19
C PRO A 582 -2.41 103.98 -28.64
#